data_AF-A0A847YU43-F1
#
_entry.id   AF-A0A847YU43-F1
#
_cell.length_a   1.000
_cell.length_b   1.000
_cell.length_c   1.000
_cell.angle_alpha   90.00
_cell.angle_beta   90.00
_cell.angle_gamma   90.00
#
_symmetry.space_group_name_H-M   'P 1'
#
loop_
_entity.id
_entity.type
_entity.pdbx_description
1 polymer ?
#
loop_
_entity_poly.entity_id
_entity_poly.type
_entity_poly.pdbx_seq_one_letter_code
_entity_poly.pdbx_strand_id
1 'polypeptide(L)'
;MTAWENLTYIHAMGRVFDIYDDNGKLLKERGYRSLVPLWVKEAGDPTGAPDDLFGLVQYLPDGGVLRKFACTDRANTILSVVYFRETGRFLEPELRKTAARKIAAACTWYGMNPPADLLKQSDVSGTLLAPYSPTPNSLPAKRRELERGIQAIKVTPDNQKKQAGGAMEEKVASSPRFADILGKRFPLDSVVDVQQANAYMDKYAAEIEPRLRRRMAGEIQKRAVELGLPIGRAVRDLTFVKVASADTIRGHLEVRRHFYGEHTEPARMFAQLKTKVGSIRPAVLAETIAQIDEQFDGHHQWGVHIPDPWDVVFEKVSQDASNPGTYSYDLGNKRISGDDLIRLSKMGRQQLVARFGAEFAEQFIADPVGFFDHLPTPEKRVLANMAHDTYSPPAMSVISS
;
A
#
# COMPACT_ATOMS: atom_id res chain seq x y z
N MET A 1 16.04 30.24 -1.98
CA MET A 1 16.61 29.74 -3.24
C MET A 1 17.96 30.41 -3.45
N THR A 2 19.04 29.72 -3.09
CA THR A 2 20.41 30.23 -3.20
C THR A 2 20.91 29.96 -4.63
N ALA A 3 21.85 30.79 -5.12
CA ALA A 3 22.38 30.73 -6.49
C ALA A 3 22.97 29.36 -6.91
N TRP A 4 23.18 28.44 -5.96
CA TRP A 4 23.65 27.08 -6.20
C TRP A 4 22.57 26.14 -6.76
N GLU A 5 21.28 26.33 -6.42
CA GLU A 5 20.19 25.50 -6.96
C GLU A 5 19.95 25.75 -8.47
N ASN A 6 20.26 26.96 -8.95
CA ASN A 6 20.13 27.32 -10.37
C ASN A 6 21.29 26.82 -11.26
N LEU A 7 22.45 26.50 -10.68
CA LEU A 7 23.62 26.03 -11.46
C LEU A 7 23.52 24.54 -11.83
N THR A 8 22.94 23.72 -10.96
CA THR A 8 22.70 22.30 -11.23
C THR A 8 21.62 22.09 -12.30
N TYR A 9 20.62 22.98 -12.31
CA TYR A 9 19.51 23.01 -13.26
C TYR A 9 19.95 23.14 -14.73
N ILE A 10 20.92 24.02 -15.00
CA ILE A 10 21.39 24.33 -16.36
C ILE A 10 22.16 23.15 -16.99
N HIS A 11 22.72 22.25 -16.18
CA HIS A 11 23.56 21.17 -16.69
C HIS A 11 22.79 20.00 -17.33
N ALA A 12 21.49 19.84 -17.02
CA ALA A 12 20.67 18.75 -17.55
C ALA A 12 19.96 19.10 -18.87
N MET A 13 19.64 20.38 -19.10
CA MET A 13 18.94 20.81 -20.32
C MET A 13 19.84 20.64 -21.56
N GLY A 14 19.30 19.97 -22.58
CA GLY A 14 20.00 19.70 -23.85
C GLY A 14 20.93 18.49 -23.84
N ARG A 15 21.03 17.75 -22.73
CA ARG A 15 21.72 16.46 -22.70
C ARG A 15 20.74 15.31 -22.95
N VAL A 16 21.23 14.29 -23.64
CA VAL A 16 20.50 13.04 -23.87
C VAL A 16 20.63 12.17 -22.64
N PHE A 17 19.51 11.85 -21.99
CA PHE A 17 19.48 10.96 -20.82
C PHE A 17 18.66 9.71 -21.07
N ASP A 18 17.69 9.72 -21.97
CA ASP A 18 16.93 8.54 -22.34
C ASP A 18 16.70 8.45 -23.86
N ILE A 19 16.06 7.36 -24.28
CA ILE A 19 15.76 7.09 -25.70
C ILE A 19 14.85 8.14 -26.33
N TYR A 20 14.03 8.82 -25.53
CA TYR A 20 13.06 9.80 -26.00
C TYR A 20 13.71 11.15 -26.29
N ASP A 21 14.90 11.40 -25.72
CA ASP A 21 15.70 12.59 -26.01
C ASP A 21 16.36 12.57 -27.39
N ASP A 22 16.71 11.39 -27.91
CA ASP A 22 17.51 11.26 -29.12
C ASP A 22 16.96 10.26 -30.15
N ASN A 23 15.76 9.75 -29.93
CA ASN A 23 15.11 8.74 -30.77
C ASN A 23 16.01 7.51 -31.04
N GLY A 24 16.72 7.06 -30.00
CA GLY A 24 17.56 5.85 -30.06
C GLY A 24 18.88 6.03 -30.82
N LYS A 25 19.32 7.27 -31.06
CA LYS A 25 20.56 7.55 -31.77
C LYS A 25 21.77 6.97 -31.05
N LEU A 26 21.87 7.13 -29.73
CA LEU A 26 22.92 6.59 -28.89
C LEU A 26 23.03 5.06 -29.01
N LEU A 27 21.89 4.35 -29.04
CA LEU A 27 21.87 2.89 -29.21
C LEU A 27 22.41 2.45 -30.57
N LYS A 28 22.10 3.21 -31.62
CA LYS A 28 22.58 2.94 -32.99
C LYS A 28 24.08 3.17 -33.10
N GLU A 29 24.58 4.29 -32.58
CA GLU A 29 26.00 4.68 -32.68
C GLU A 29 26.94 3.79 -31.87
N ARG A 30 26.49 3.33 -30.69
CA ARG A 30 27.29 2.47 -29.81
C ARG A 30 27.20 0.99 -30.15
N GLY A 31 26.44 0.61 -31.17
CA GLY A 31 26.31 -0.78 -31.60
C GLY A 31 25.52 -1.67 -30.62
N TYR A 32 24.70 -1.10 -29.73
CA TYR A 32 23.89 -1.87 -28.77
C TYR A 32 22.78 -2.71 -29.42
N ARG A 33 22.61 -2.63 -30.74
CA ARG A 33 21.59 -3.41 -31.48
C ARG A 33 21.63 -4.91 -31.20
N SER A 34 22.80 -5.48 -30.93
CA SER A 34 22.95 -6.92 -30.61
C SER A 34 22.76 -7.23 -29.13
N LEU A 35 22.92 -6.24 -28.25
CA LEU A 35 22.83 -6.39 -26.79
C LEU A 35 21.42 -6.12 -26.27
N VAL A 36 20.62 -5.37 -27.02
CA VAL A 36 19.25 -5.03 -26.68
C VAL A 36 18.32 -6.12 -27.24
N PRO A 37 17.56 -6.83 -26.39
CA PRO A 37 16.66 -7.88 -26.85
C PRO A 37 15.59 -7.37 -27.84
N LEU A 38 15.09 -8.25 -28.72
CA LEU A 38 14.10 -7.87 -29.75
C LEU A 38 12.80 -7.29 -29.18
N TRP A 39 12.39 -7.76 -27.99
CA TRP A 39 11.18 -7.27 -27.30
C TRP A 39 11.28 -5.81 -26.85
N VAL A 40 12.45 -5.17 -26.95
CA VAL A 40 12.59 -3.75 -26.63
C VAL A 40 11.84 -2.85 -27.62
N LYS A 41 11.50 -3.37 -28.81
CA LYS A 41 10.60 -2.69 -29.74
C LYS A 41 9.16 -2.58 -29.24
N GLU A 42 8.81 -3.28 -28.16
CA GLU A 42 7.49 -3.25 -27.52
C GLU A 42 7.38 -2.15 -26.44
N ALA A 43 8.41 -1.30 -26.27
CA ALA A 43 8.38 -0.18 -25.33
C ALA A 43 7.15 0.70 -25.58
N GLY A 44 6.30 0.84 -24.57
CA GLY A 44 5.16 1.74 -24.60
C GLY A 44 5.61 3.20 -24.52
N ASP A 45 4.80 4.11 -25.07
CA ASP A 45 5.01 5.55 -24.90
C ASP A 45 4.83 5.92 -23.40
N PRO A 46 5.85 6.48 -22.73
CA PRO A 46 5.75 6.86 -21.33
C PRO A 46 5.02 8.18 -21.12
N THR A 47 4.55 8.84 -22.19
CA THR A 47 3.79 10.09 -22.10
C THR A 47 2.53 9.89 -21.26
N GLY A 48 2.41 10.67 -20.18
CA GLY A 48 1.29 10.59 -19.24
C GLY A 48 1.43 9.50 -18.17
N ALA A 49 2.54 8.76 -18.15
CA ALA A 49 2.83 7.85 -17.04
C ALA A 49 3.03 8.63 -15.72
N PRO A 50 2.64 8.07 -14.57
CA PRO A 50 2.87 8.71 -13.28
C PRO A 50 4.36 8.79 -12.93
N ASP A 51 4.70 9.76 -12.07
CA ASP A 51 6.09 10.12 -11.71
C ASP A 51 6.87 9.01 -11.00
N ASP A 52 6.18 8.06 -10.36
CA ASP A 52 6.79 6.91 -9.70
C ASP A 52 7.37 5.88 -10.68
N LEU A 53 6.91 5.89 -11.94
CA LEU A 53 7.40 5.04 -13.03
C LEU A 53 8.61 5.63 -13.77
N PHE A 54 9.27 6.66 -13.22
CA PHE A 54 10.50 7.23 -13.77
C PHE A 54 11.66 7.10 -12.79
N GLY A 55 12.83 6.73 -13.32
CA GLY A 55 14.07 6.67 -12.56
C GLY A 55 14.45 8.02 -11.97
N LEU A 56 14.16 9.12 -12.68
CA LEU A 56 14.43 10.46 -12.19
C LEU A 56 13.26 11.40 -12.50
N VAL A 57 12.82 12.13 -11.47
CA VAL A 57 11.83 13.20 -11.59
C VAL A 57 12.36 14.42 -10.87
N GLN A 58 12.39 15.56 -11.56
CA GLN A 58 12.77 16.86 -11.00
C GLN A 58 11.71 17.91 -11.32
N TYR A 59 11.34 18.68 -10.31
CA TYR A 59 10.47 19.84 -10.47
C TYR A 59 11.33 21.06 -10.79
N LEU A 60 10.99 21.74 -11.88
CA LEU A 60 11.72 22.88 -12.41
C LEU A 60 11.16 24.18 -11.80
N PRO A 61 11.97 25.26 -11.67
CA PRO A 61 11.52 26.52 -11.08
C PRO A 61 10.36 27.20 -11.83
N ASP A 62 10.20 26.90 -13.12
CA ASP A 62 9.09 27.38 -13.95
C ASP A 62 7.80 26.56 -13.77
N GLY A 63 7.79 25.60 -12.84
CA GLY A 63 6.69 24.67 -12.60
C GLY A 63 6.68 23.47 -13.55
N GLY A 64 7.64 23.36 -14.46
CA GLY A 64 7.82 22.19 -15.31
C GLY A 64 8.24 20.96 -14.50
N VAL A 65 8.06 19.77 -15.09
CA VAL A 65 8.54 18.51 -14.51
C VAL A 65 9.40 17.78 -15.53
N LEU A 66 10.68 17.60 -15.18
CA LEU A 66 11.62 16.81 -15.96
C LEU A 66 11.54 15.35 -15.51
N ARG A 67 11.13 14.47 -16.43
CA ARG A 67 11.07 13.02 -16.21
C ARG A 67 12.11 12.35 -17.09
N LYS A 68 12.94 11.48 -16.50
CA LYS A 68 13.98 10.72 -17.21
C LYS A 68 14.01 9.27 -16.76
N PHE A 69 14.51 8.42 -17.65
CA PHE A 69 14.64 6.97 -17.43
C PHE A 69 13.28 6.32 -17.16
N ALA A 70 12.41 6.28 -18.17
CA ALA A 70 11.11 5.63 -18.07
C ALA A 70 11.25 4.15 -17.67
N CYS A 71 10.45 3.73 -16.69
CA CYS A 71 10.39 2.39 -16.13
C CYS A 71 8.95 1.87 -16.11
N THR A 72 8.15 2.25 -17.11
CA THR A 72 6.71 1.95 -17.24
C THR A 72 6.42 0.51 -17.61
N ASP A 73 7.37 -0.13 -18.27
CA ASP A 73 7.33 -1.53 -18.68
C ASP A 73 8.75 -2.11 -18.73
N ARG A 74 8.85 -3.40 -19.06
CA ARG A 74 10.11 -4.12 -19.15
C ARG A 74 11.06 -3.55 -20.21
N ALA A 75 10.54 -3.15 -21.38
CA ALA A 75 11.29 -2.61 -22.52
C ALA A 75 11.85 -1.23 -22.20
N ASN A 76 11.04 -0.35 -21.63
CA ASN A 76 11.46 0.94 -21.11
C ASN A 76 12.51 0.80 -20.01
N THR A 77 12.34 -0.15 -19.09
CA THR A 77 13.29 -0.36 -18.00
C THR A 77 14.67 -0.78 -18.51
N ILE A 78 14.78 -1.71 -19.46
CA ILE A 78 16.09 -2.11 -20.00
C ILE A 78 16.74 -0.99 -20.84
N LEU A 79 15.95 -0.20 -21.56
CA LEU A 79 16.43 0.99 -22.27
C LEU A 79 17.01 2.01 -21.28
N SER A 80 16.28 2.26 -20.20
CA SER A 80 16.72 3.12 -19.10
C SER A 80 18.02 2.65 -18.47
N VAL A 81 18.20 1.33 -18.28
CA VAL A 81 19.48 0.76 -17.82
C VAL A 81 20.61 1.10 -18.79
N VAL A 82 20.43 0.88 -20.10
CA VAL A 82 21.49 1.13 -21.10
C VAL A 82 21.84 2.61 -21.15
N TYR A 83 20.84 3.49 -21.23
CA TYR A 83 21.06 4.93 -21.27
C TYR A 83 21.70 5.43 -19.98
N PHE A 84 21.24 4.99 -18.82
CA PHE A 84 21.81 5.40 -17.53
C PHE A 84 23.28 5.02 -17.39
N ARG A 85 23.71 3.86 -17.92
CA ARG A 85 25.13 3.47 -17.90
C ARG A 85 26.00 4.39 -18.75
N GLU A 86 25.49 4.87 -19.88
CA GLU A 86 26.22 5.74 -20.80
C GLU A 86 26.21 7.22 -20.36
N THR A 87 25.06 7.69 -19.85
CA THR A 87 24.80 9.13 -19.63
C THR A 87 24.68 9.49 -18.15
N GLY A 88 24.45 8.52 -17.26
CA GLY A 88 24.21 8.75 -15.83
C GLY A 88 25.36 9.45 -15.11
N ARG A 89 26.60 9.32 -15.62
CA ARG A 89 27.77 10.08 -15.11
C ARG A 89 27.65 11.60 -15.24
N PHE A 90 26.73 12.09 -16.08
CA PHE A 90 26.46 13.51 -16.25
C PHE A 90 25.45 14.07 -15.25
N LEU A 91 24.79 13.19 -14.48
CA LEU A 91 23.93 13.59 -13.37
C LEU A 91 24.78 13.95 -12.15
N GLU A 92 24.26 14.86 -11.33
CA GLU A 92 24.79 15.10 -9.99
C GLU A 92 24.81 13.78 -9.17
N PRO A 93 25.80 13.55 -8.29
CA PRO A 93 25.93 12.30 -7.53
C PRO A 93 24.64 11.82 -6.85
N GLU A 94 23.88 12.71 -6.20
CA GLU A 94 22.64 12.35 -5.50
C GLU A 94 21.50 11.97 -6.45
N LEU A 95 21.38 12.68 -7.57
CA LEU A 95 20.40 12.40 -8.61
C LEU A 95 20.73 11.09 -9.33
N ARG A 96 22.02 10.85 -9.61
CA ARG A 96 22.52 9.60 -10.17
C ARG A 96 22.19 8.42 -9.25
N LYS A 97 22.43 8.56 -7.95
CA LYS A 97 22.14 7.52 -6.94
C LYS A 97 20.64 7.23 -6.83
N THR A 98 19.82 8.28 -6.81
CA THR A 98 18.35 8.16 -6.84
C THR A 98 17.86 7.42 -8.08
N ALA A 99 18.36 7.81 -9.26
CA ALA A 99 18.02 7.17 -10.52
C ALA A 99 18.48 5.71 -10.58
N ALA A 100 19.72 5.41 -10.18
CA ALA A 100 20.23 4.05 -10.12
C ALA A 100 19.35 3.15 -9.23
N ARG A 101 18.94 3.65 -8.05
CA ARG A 101 18.08 2.92 -7.12
C ARG A 101 16.71 2.60 -7.71
N LYS A 102 16.05 3.59 -8.32
CA LYS A 102 14.73 3.40 -8.93
C LYS A 102 14.78 2.46 -10.13
N ILE A 103 15.77 2.60 -11.01
CA ILE A 103 15.95 1.72 -12.17
C ILE A 103 16.26 0.28 -11.71
N ALA A 104 17.09 0.11 -10.67
CA ALA A 104 17.38 -1.21 -10.12
C ALA A 104 16.13 -1.87 -9.52
N ALA A 105 15.30 -1.13 -8.78
CA ALA A 105 14.03 -1.64 -8.27
C ALA A 105 13.08 -2.05 -9.41
N ALA A 106 12.97 -1.24 -10.46
CA ALA A 106 12.17 -1.56 -11.64
C ALA A 106 12.66 -2.82 -12.36
N CYS A 107 13.98 -3.04 -12.45
CA CYS A 107 14.53 -4.28 -13.00
C CYS A 107 13.98 -5.49 -12.24
N THR A 108 14.01 -5.47 -10.89
CA THR A 108 13.46 -6.53 -10.05
C THR A 108 11.96 -6.73 -10.28
N TRP A 109 11.17 -5.65 -10.40
CA TRP A 109 9.72 -5.74 -10.64
C TRP A 109 9.37 -6.45 -11.95
N TYR A 110 10.19 -6.27 -13.00
CA TYR A 110 9.99 -6.94 -14.29
C TYR A 110 10.78 -8.24 -14.46
N GLY A 111 11.30 -8.82 -13.36
CA GLY A 111 12.03 -10.09 -13.39
C GLY A 111 13.36 -10.02 -14.14
N MET A 112 14.02 -8.85 -14.12
CA MET A 112 15.34 -8.63 -14.71
C MET A 112 16.38 -8.49 -13.61
N ASN A 113 17.58 -9.05 -13.83
CA ASN A 113 18.69 -8.87 -12.91
C ASN A 113 19.32 -7.49 -13.14
N PRO A 114 19.33 -6.59 -12.12
CA PRO A 114 19.97 -5.29 -12.25
C PRO A 114 21.49 -5.47 -12.46
N PRO A 115 22.14 -4.71 -13.37
CA PRO A 115 23.59 -4.78 -13.54
C PRO A 115 24.36 -4.41 -12.25
N ALA A 116 25.51 -5.07 -12.02
CA ALA A 116 26.30 -4.88 -10.80
C ALA A 116 26.81 -3.44 -10.62
N ASP A 117 27.14 -2.75 -11.72
CA ASP A 117 27.53 -1.34 -11.71
C ASP A 117 26.37 -0.41 -11.34
N LEU A 118 25.14 -0.74 -11.77
CA LEU A 118 23.92 -0.03 -11.36
C LEU A 118 23.65 -0.20 -9.86
N LEU A 119 23.76 -1.43 -9.35
CA LEU A 119 23.62 -1.72 -7.92
C LEU A 119 24.65 -0.96 -7.09
N LYS A 120 25.92 -0.95 -7.52
CA LYS A 120 26.99 -0.17 -6.88
C LYS A 120 26.67 1.32 -6.81
N GLN A 121 26.05 1.90 -7.83
CA GLN A 121 25.70 3.33 -7.85
C GLN A 121 24.47 3.67 -7.01
N SER A 122 23.60 2.69 -6.71
CA SER A 122 22.39 2.90 -5.92
C SER A 122 22.62 2.99 -4.40
N ASP A 123 23.84 2.65 -3.94
CA ASP A 123 24.19 2.31 -2.55
C ASP A 123 23.24 1.30 -1.90
N VAL A 124 22.54 0.50 -2.71
CA VAL A 124 21.77 -0.62 -2.21
C VAL A 124 22.74 -1.78 -2.00
N SER A 125 23.29 -1.89 -0.80
CA SER A 125 23.93 -3.13 -0.36
C SER A 125 22.94 -4.29 -0.52
N GLY A 126 23.39 -5.40 -1.10
CA GLY A 126 22.60 -6.48 -1.73
C GLY A 126 21.51 -7.19 -0.91
N THR A 127 21.16 -6.70 0.27
CA THR A 127 20.11 -7.25 1.14
C THR A 127 18.71 -6.72 0.81
N LEU A 128 18.56 -5.63 0.04
CA LEU A 128 17.24 -5.01 -0.24
C LEU A 128 16.65 -5.37 -1.64
N LEU A 129 17.36 -6.13 -2.47
CA LEU A 129 16.96 -6.42 -3.87
C LEU A 129 17.22 -7.88 -4.30
N ALA A 130 16.90 -8.87 -3.45
CA ALA A 130 16.95 -10.25 -3.90
C ALA A 130 15.91 -10.49 -5.03
N PRO A 131 16.30 -11.11 -6.17
CA PRO A 131 15.39 -11.31 -7.30
C PRO A 131 14.31 -12.35 -6.98
N TYR A 132 13.05 -12.00 -7.24
CA TYR A 132 11.93 -12.93 -7.31
C TYR A 132 12.10 -13.83 -8.55
N SER A 133 12.16 -15.14 -8.37
CA SER A 133 12.15 -16.14 -9.45
C SER A 133 11.00 -17.12 -9.22
N PRO A 134 9.84 -16.97 -9.88
CA PRO A 134 8.76 -17.93 -9.75
C PRO A 134 9.07 -19.19 -10.59
N THR A 135 9.02 -20.36 -9.97
CA THR A 135 9.04 -21.64 -10.71
C THR A 135 7.64 -21.97 -11.26
N PRO A 136 7.49 -22.52 -12.49
CA PRO A 136 6.20 -22.50 -13.20
C PRO A 136 5.16 -23.58 -12.85
N ASN A 137 5.35 -24.47 -11.88
CA ASN A 137 4.76 -25.82 -11.96
C ASN A 137 3.70 -26.27 -10.93
N SER A 138 3.04 -25.41 -10.13
CA SER A 138 2.10 -25.90 -9.08
C SER A 138 0.59 -25.63 -9.28
N LEU A 139 0.15 -25.07 -10.42
CA LEU A 139 -1.22 -24.53 -10.58
C LEU A 139 -2.37 -25.41 -11.18
N PRO A 140 -2.21 -26.63 -11.73
CA PRO A 140 -3.32 -27.26 -12.48
C PRO A 140 -4.50 -27.79 -11.65
N ALA A 141 -4.26 -28.32 -10.44
CA ALA A 141 -5.28 -29.07 -9.70
C ALA A 141 -6.32 -28.16 -9.01
N LYS A 142 -5.87 -27.05 -8.39
CA LYS A 142 -6.75 -26.08 -7.70
C LYS A 142 -7.64 -25.27 -8.66
N ARG A 143 -7.26 -25.17 -9.94
CA ARG A 143 -8.00 -24.42 -10.97
C ARG A 143 -9.37 -25.04 -11.29
N ARG A 144 -9.48 -26.37 -11.27
CA ARG A 144 -10.73 -27.09 -11.63
C ARG A 144 -11.82 -27.03 -10.57
N GLU A 145 -11.44 -26.92 -9.30
CA GLU A 145 -12.38 -26.85 -8.18
C GLU A 145 -12.99 -25.44 -8.05
N LEU A 146 -12.17 -24.41 -8.31
CA LEU A 146 -12.57 -23.01 -8.37
C LEU A 146 -13.48 -22.68 -9.57
N GLU A 147 -13.25 -23.30 -10.72
CA GLU A 147 -14.12 -23.15 -11.91
C GLU A 147 -15.55 -23.65 -11.65
N ARG A 148 -15.72 -24.72 -10.86
CA ARG A 148 -17.03 -25.23 -10.45
C ARG A 148 -17.74 -24.27 -9.48
N GLY A 149 -17.01 -23.67 -8.55
CA GLY A 149 -17.56 -22.67 -7.63
C GLY A 149 -18.09 -21.40 -8.32
N ILE A 150 -17.42 -20.95 -9.38
CA ILE A 150 -17.81 -19.77 -10.16
C ILE A 150 -18.98 -20.06 -11.10
N GLN A 151 -19.05 -21.26 -11.69
CA GLN A 151 -20.22 -21.68 -12.48
C GLN A 151 -21.47 -21.82 -11.62
N ALA A 152 -21.35 -22.22 -10.35
CA ALA A 152 -22.47 -22.28 -9.41
C ALA A 152 -23.04 -20.89 -9.03
N ILE A 153 -22.28 -19.81 -9.21
CA ILE A 153 -22.72 -18.43 -8.94
C ILE A 153 -23.40 -17.80 -10.18
N LYS A 154 -23.20 -18.36 -11.38
CA LYS A 154 -23.81 -17.88 -12.64
C LYS A 154 -25.26 -18.33 -12.89
N VAL A 155 -26.01 -18.71 -11.85
CA VAL A 155 -27.43 -19.08 -12.02
C VAL A 155 -28.31 -17.82 -12.10
N THR A 156 -28.57 -17.40 -13.35
CA THR A 156 -29.66 -16.56 -13.89
C THR A 156 -29.91 -15.15 -13.31
N PRO A 157 -29.51 -14.07 -14.02
CA PRO A 157 -29.82 -12.68 -13.68
C PRO A 157 -31.11 -12.14 -14.34
N ASP A 158 -32.14 -12.97 -14.56
CA ASP A 158 -33.37 -12.52 -15.25
C ASP A 158 -34.50 -12.02 -14.32
N ASN A 159 -34.36 -12.13 -13.00
CA ASN A 159 -35.44 -11.75 -12.06
C ASN A 159 -35.22 -10.46 -11.24
N GLN A 160 -34.15 -9.70 -11.44
CA GLN A 160 -33.89 -8.49 -10.64
C GLN A 160 -34.03 -7.15 -11.39
N LYS A 161 -34.27 -7.15 -12.71
CA LYS A 161 -34.41 -5.90 -13.49
C LYS A 161 -35.75 -5.16 -13.34
N LYS A 162 -36.63 -5.54 -12.41
CA LYS A 162 -37.97 -4.92 -12.27
C LYS A 162 -38.20 -4.07 -11.02
N GLN A 163 -37.20 -3.84 -10.17
CA GLN A 163 -37.33 -2.93 -9.02
C GLN A 163 -36.04 -2.15 -8.75
N ALA A 164 -35.77 -1.13 -9.56
CA ALA A 164 -34.98 0.05 -9.18
C ALA A 164 -35.12 1.08 -10.30
N GLY A 165 -36.16 1.91 -10.20
CA GLY A 165 -36.29 3.09 -11.05
C GLY A 165 -35.26 4.15 -10.65
N GLY A 166 -34.57 4.69 -11.65
CA GLY A 166 -33.92 6.00 -11.62
C GLY A 166 -32.61 6.08 -10.82
N ALA A 167 -31.47 5.83 -11.49
CA ALA A 167 -30.19 6.36 -11.05
C ALA A 167 -29.43 6.96 -12.23
N MET A 168 -28.93 8.16 -11.97
CA MET A 168 -28.09 9.04 -12.78
C MET A 168 -26.91 8.28 -13.39
N GLU A 169 -26.84 8.20 -14.72
CA GLU A 169 -25.62 7.74 -15.41
C GLU A 169 -24.62 8.90 -15.44
N GLU A 170 -23.66 8.88 -14.52
CA GLU A 170 -22.53 9.80 -14.53
C GLU A 170 -21.42 9.23 -15.45
N LYS A 171 -21.35 9.73 -16.68
CA LYS A 171 -20.25 9.43 -17.62
C LYS A 171 -19.02 10.24 -17.24
N VAL A 172 -18.26 9.77 -16.26
CA VAL A 172 -16.85 10.16 -16.09
C VAL A 172 -15.99 9.07 -16.73
N ALA A 173 -15.19 9.45 -17.74
CA ALA A 173 -14.18 8.57 -18.34
C ALA A 173 -13.02 8.35 -17.35
N SER A 174 -13.29 7.60 -16.27
CA SER A 174 -12.30 7.08 -15.35
C SER A 174 -11.63 5.88 -15.99
N SER A 175 -10.29 5.78 -15.90
CA SER A 175 -9.58 4.54 -16.18
C SER A 175 -10.27 3.38 -15.45
N PRO A 176 -10.47 2.23 -16.11
CA PRO A 176 -11.24 1.13 -15.53
C PRO A 176 -10.52 0.59 -14.29
N ARG A 177 -11.28 0.41 -13.21
CA ARG A 177 -10.74 0.01 -11.90
C ARG A 177 -10.95 -1.49 -11.72
N PHE A 178 -9.91 -2.19 -11.29
CA PHE A 178 -9.98 -3.63 -11.10
C PHE A 178 -9.28 -4.10 -9.82
N ALA A 179 -9.85 -5.12 -9.18
CA ALA A 179 -9.11 -5.98 -8.27
C ALA A 179 -8.64 -7.23 -9.03
N ASP A 180 -7.34 -7.55 -9.00
CA ASP A 180 -6.80 -8.77 -9.62
C ASP A 180 -6.80 -9.92 -8.60
N ILE A 181 -7.33 -11.07 -8.98
CA ILE A 181 -7.23 -12.33 -8.23
C ILE A 181 -6.75 -13.42 -9.17
N LEU A 182 -5.52 -13.90 -8.99
CA LEU A 182 -4.98 -15.04 -9.74
C LEU A 182 -5.14 -14.88 -11.27
N GLY A 183 -5.01 -13.65 -11.79
CA GLY A 183 -5.16 -13.32 -13.21
C GLY A 183 -6.60 -13.09 -13.66
N LYS A 184 -7.57 -13.03 -12.74
CA LYS A 184 -8.94 -12.58 -13.02
C LYS A 184 -9.12 -11.18 -12.48
N ARG A 185 -9.45 -10.25 -13.38
CA ARG A 185 -9.80 -8.87 -13.01
C ARG A 185 -11.27 -8.81 -12.63
N PHE A 186 -11.55 -8.48 -11.37
CA PHE A 186 -12.86 -8.09 -10.89
C PHE A 186 -13.03 -6.61 -11.18
N PRO A 187 -13.96 -6.21 -12.07
CA PRO A 187 -14.26 -4.80 -12.24
C PRO A 187 -14.70 -4.21 -10.90
N LEU A 188 -14.42 -2.92 -10.69
CA LEU A 188 -14.87 -2.15 -9.53
C LEU A 188 -15.55 -0.85 -10.00
N ASP A 189 -16.05 -0.86 -11.24
CA ASP A 189 -16.56 0.34 -11.89
C ASP A 189 -17.98 0.67 -11.39
N SER A 190 -18.80 -0.35 -11.09
CA SER A 190 -20.18 -0.17 -10.64
C SER A 190 -20.42 -0.61 -9.18
N VAL A 191 -21.56 -0.17 -8.63
CA VAL A 191 -22.07 -0.60 -7.31
C VAL A 191 -22.21 -2.12 -7.23
N VAL A 192 -22.73 -2.74 -8.30
CA VAL A 192 -22.94 -4.19 -8.38
C VAL A 192 -21.60 -4.92 -8.32
N ASP A 193 -20.57 -4.40 -8.99
CA ASP A 193 -19.27 -5.05 -9.00
C ASP A 193 -18.60 -5.02 -7.62
N VAL A 194 -18.69 -3.89 -6.91
CA VAL A 194 -18.16 -3.75 -5.54
C VAL A 194 -18.89 -4.67 -4.56
N GLN A 195 -20.22 -4.81 -4.69
CA GLN A 195 -21.00 -5.76 -3.88
C GLN A 195 -20.59 -7.21 -4.16
N GLN A 196 -20.39 -7.57 -5.42
CA GLN A 196 -19.91 -8.90 -5.81
C GLN A 196 -18.50 -9.15 -5.28
N ALA A 197 -17.60 -8.18 -5.36
CA ALA A 197 -16.24 -8.28 -4.84
C ALA A 197 -16.22 -8.43 -3.31
N ASN A 198 -17.08 -7.69 -2.59
CA ASN A 198 -17.28 -7.87 -1.14
C ASN A 198 -17.76 -9.29 -0.81
N ALA A 199 -18.82 -9.76 -1.48
CA ALA A 199 -19.36 -11.10 -1.27
C ALA A 199 -18.32 -12.20 -1.57
N TYR A 200 -17.50 -12.00 -2.60
CA TYR A 200 -16.39 -12.89 -2.93
C TYR A 200 -15.36 -12.93 -1.80
N MET A 201 -14.93 -11.76 -1.30
CA MET A 201 -13.99 -11.69 -0.18
C MET A 201 -14.53 -12.35 1.08
N ASP A 202 -15.80 -12.11 1.43
CA ASP A 202 -16.42 -12.72 2.60
C ASP A 202 -16.44 -14.26 2.52
N LYS A 203 -16.56 -14.82 1.31
CA LYS A 203 -16.59 -16.27 1.10
C LYS A 203 -15.21 -16.90 0.96
N TYR A 204 -14.27 -16.24 0.27
CA TYR A 204 -13.03 -16.86 -0.19
C TYR A 204 -11.75 -16.22 0.38
N ALA A 205 -11.84 -15.23 1.27
CA ALA A 205 -10.65 -14.58 1.83
C ALA A 205 -9.65 -15.56 2.48
N ALA A 206 -10.08 -16.71 3.00
CA ALA A 206 -9.13 -17.69 3.55
C ALA A 206 -8.30 -18.41 2.47
N GLU A 207 -8.79 -18.48 1.23
CA GLU A 207 -8.16 -19.20 0.11
C GLU A 207 -7.28 -18.30 -0.77
N ILE A 208 -7.44 -16.98 -0.66
CA ILE A 208 -6.64 -16.00 -1.39
C ILE A 208 -5.29 -15.84 -0.68
N GLU A 209 -4.23 -15.84 -1.47
CA GLU A 209 -2.86 -15.57 -0.99
C GLU A 209 -2.82 -14.24 -0.20
N PRO A 210 -2.20 -14.20 1.00
CA PRO A 210 -2.23 -13.05 1.90
C PRO A 210 -1.93 -11.67 1.30
N ARG A 211 -0.86 -11.57 0.48
CA ARG A 211 -0.47 -10.31 -0.16
C ARG A 211 -1.57 -9.82 -1.08
N LEU A 212 -2.05 -10.70 -1.95
CA LEU A 212 -3.11 -10.41 -2.91
C LEU A 212 -4.44 -10.08 -2.20
N ARG A 213 -4.76 -10.82 -1.16
CA ARG A 213 -5.94 -10.64 -0.32
C ARG A 213 -6.02 -9.24 0.27
N ARG A 214 -4.93 -8.74 0.86
CA ARG A 214 -4.90 -7.39 1.43
C ARG A 214 -4.97 -6.29 0.37
N ARG A 215 -4.26 -6.48 -0.75
CA ARG A 215 -4.34 -5.54 -1.87
C ARG A 215 -5.79 -5.42 -2.38
N MET A 216 -6.44 -6.56 -2.61
CA MET A 216 -7.85 -6.60 -3.04
C MET A 216 -8.77 -5.93 -2.02
N ALA A 217 -8.60 -6.23 -0.72
CA ALA A 217 -9.38 -5.59 0.32
C ALA A 217 -9.23 -4.05 0.30
N GLY A 218 -8.02 -3.53 0.13
CA GLY A 218 -7.76 -2.10 0.01
C GLY A 218 -8.46 -1.44 -1.18
N GLU A 219 -8.40 -2.06 -2.37
CA GLU A 219 -9.09 -1.55 -3.57
C GLU A 219 -10.62 -1.56 -3.41
N ILE A 220 -11.18 -2.63 -2.84
CA ILE A 220 -12.62 -2.74 -2.56
C ILE A 220 -13.05 -1.69 -1.54
N GLN A 221 -12.31 -1.54 -0.42
CA GLN A 221 -12.62 -0.53 0.59
C GLN A 221 -12.62 0.86 -0.03
N LYS A 222 -11.56 1.23 -0.76
CA LYS A 222 -11.45 2.54 -1.40
C LYS A 222 -12.66 2.83 -2.28
N ARG A 223 -13.04 1.88 -3.13
CA ARG A 223 -14.18 2.05 -4.03
C ARG A 223 -15.52 2.03 -3.30
N ALA A 224 -15.70 1.18 -2.30
CA ALA A 224 -16.91 1.14 -1.49
C ALA A 224 -17.16 2.47 -0.78
N VAL A 225 -16.11 3.09 -0.21
CA VAL A 225 -16.19 4.42 0.41
C VAL A 225 -16.59 5.48 -0.60
N GLU A 226 -15.97 5.52 -1.78
CA GLU A 226 -16.32 6.46 -2.85
C GLU A 226 -17.79 6.35 -3.29
N LEU A 227 -18.35 5.14 -3.31
CA LEU A 227 -19.72 4.88 -3.71
C LEU A 227 -20.73 4.92 -2.54
N GLY A 228 -20.28 5.21 -1.32
CA GLY A 228 -21.14 5.20 -0.13
C GLY A 228 -21.71 3.83 0.22
N LEU A 229 -21.00 2.75 -0.13
CA LEU A 229 -21.44 1.38 0.09
C LEU A 229 -20.91 0.81 1.42
N PRO A 230 -21.67 -0.08 2.07
CA PRO A 230 -21.17 -0.81 3.22
C PRO A 230 -20.01 -1.74 2.82
N ILE A 231 -18.97 -1.78 3.66
CA ILE A 231 -17.81 -2.64 3.47
C ILE A 231 -18.08 -4.00 4.13
N GLY A 232 -17.85 -5.09 3.38
CA GLY A 232 -17.98 -6.47 3.83
C GLY A 232 -17.06 -6.80 5.01
N ARG A 233 -17.38 -7.86 5.75
CA ARG A 233 -16.66 -8.18 7.00
C ARG A 233 -15.20 -8.52 6.74
N ALA A 234 -14.91 -9.39 5.77
CA ALA A 234 -13.56 -9.80 5.46
C ALA A 234 -12.71 -8.62 4.98
N VAL A 235 -13.27 -7.76 4.12
CA VAL A 235 -12.59 -6.54 3.68
C VAL A 235 -12.31 -5.64 4.87
N ARG A 236 -13.29 -5.44 5.75
CA ARG A 236 -13.15 -4.63 6.95
C ARG A 236 -12.04 -5.15 7.86
N ASP A 237 -12.04 -6.44 8.16
CA ASP A 237 -11.04 -7.07 9.04
C ASP A 237 -9.60 -6.96 8.48
N LEU A 238 -9.45 -6.82 7.16
CA LEU A 238 -8.17 -6.70 6.49
C LEU A 238 -7.70 -5.25 6.32
N THR A 239 -8.63 -4.29 6.28
CA THR A 239 -8.30 -2.87 6.03
C THR A 239 -8.39 -1.99 7.26
N PHE A 240 -9.26 -2.31 8.22
CA PHE A 240 -9.37 -1.61 9.50
C PHE A 240 -8.47 -2.30 10.52
N VAL A 241 -7.18 -2.07 10.37
CA VAL A 241 -6.14 -2.71 11.16
C VAL A 241 -5.33 -1.67 11.91
N LYS A 242 -4.91 -2.02 13.13
CA LYS A 242 -3.98 -1.23 13.92
C LYS A 242 -2.58 -1.81 13.76
N VAL A 243 -1.55 -0.97 13.75
CA VAL A 243 -0.18 -1.47 13.80
C VAL A 243 0.05 -2.16 15.14
N ALA A 244 0.48 -3.41 15.08
CA ALA A 244 0.79 -4.22 16.24
C ALA A 244 1.89 -3.56 17.08
N SER A 245 1.89 -3.82 18.40
CA SER A 245 2.94 -3.27 19.25
C SER A 245 4.33 -3.78 18.83
N ALA A 246 5.37 -2.96 19.02
CA ALA A 246 6.73 -3.38 18.67
C ALA A 246 7.13 -4.70 19.37
N ASP A 247 6.65 -4.94 20.58
CA ASP A 247 6.92 -6.17 21.33
C ASP A 247 6.14 -7.36 20.77
N THR A 248 4.88 -7.16 20.36
CA THR A 248 4.10 -8.18 19.62
C THR A 248 4.86 -8.61 18.37
N ILE A 249 5.27 -7.64 17.55
CA ILE A 249 6.01 -7.90 16.31
C ILE A 249 7.32 -8.64 16.61
N ARG A 250 8.12 -8.16 17.57
CA ARG A 250 9.39 -8.81 17.96
C ARG A 250 9.18 -10.24 18.44
N GLY A 251 8.09 -10.51 19.17
CA GLY A 251 7.71 -11.84 19.59
C GLY A 251 7.44 -12.77 18.41
N HIS A 252 6.71 -12.30 17.40
CA HIS A 252 6.45 -13.08 16.19
C HIS A 252 7.69 -13.30 15.31
N LEU A 253 8.61 -12.33 15.26
CA LEU A 253 9.91 -12.52 14.61
C LEU A 253 10.75 -13.59 15.32
N GLU A 254 10.64 -13.69 16.65
CA GLU A 254 11.30 -14.73 17.45
C GLU A 254 10.69 -16.12 17.17
N VAL A 255 9.37 -16.22 17.08
CA VAL A 255 8.69 -17.48 16.70
C VAL A 255 9.19 -17.97 15.34
N ARG A 256 9.33 -17.08 14.35
CA ARG A 256 9.91 -17.42 13.05
C ARG A 256 11.37 -17.85 13.16
N ARG A 257 12.17 -17.15 13.98
CA ARG A 257 13.57 -17.52 14.22
C ARG A 257 13.69 -18.96 14.74
N HIS A 258 12.83 -19.36 15.66
CA HIS A 258 12.77 -20.74 16.15
C HIS A 258 12.26 -21.71 15.10
N PHE A 259 11.23 -21.34 14.31
CA PHE A 259 10.69 -22.17 13.24
C PHE A 259 11.77 -22.59 12.21
N TYR A 260 12.63 -21.65 11.78
CA TYR A 260 13.72 -21.97 10.85
C TYR A 260 14.98 -22.55 11.54
N GLY A 261 15.07 -22.53 12.87
CA GLY A 261 16.25 -22.93 13.63
C GLY A 261 17.31 -21.83 13.78
N GLU A 262 17.85 -21.66 15.00
CA GLU A 262 18.59 -20.46 15.42
C GLU A 262 19.87 -20.14 14.61
N HIS A 263 20.46 -21.14 13.97
CA HIS A 263 21.74 -21.00 13.26
C HIS A 263 21.59 -20.87 11.74
N THR A 264 20.37 -20.82 11.22
CA THR A 264 20.10 -20.70 9.79
C THR A 264 20.18 -19.25 9.30
N GLU A 265 20.30 -19.07 7.98
CA GLU A 265 20.27 -17.75 7.34
C GLU A 265 18.96 -16.97 7.61
N PRO A 266 17.75 -17.53 7.42
CA PRO A 266 16.50 -16.81 7.74
C PRO A 266 16.43 -16.40 9.21
N ALA A 267 16.91 -17.23 10.15
CA ALA A 267 16.97 -16.88 11.56
C ALA A 267 17.85 -15.64 11.83
N ARG A 268 18.98 -15.49 11.12
CA ARG A 268 19.82 -14.28 11.19
C ARG A 268 19.12 -13.08 10.59
N MET A 269 18.40 -13.24 9.47
CA MET A 269 17.63 -12.15 8.84
C MET A 269 16.52 -11.65 9.77
N PHE A 270 15.76 -12.55 10.41
CA PHE A 270 14.74 -12.16 11.38
C PHE A 270 15.34 -11.51 12.63
N ALA A 271 16.51 -11.97 13.10
CA ALA A 271 17.22 -11.33 14.20
C ALA A 271 17.63 -9.89 13.84
N GLN A 272 18.10 -9.63 12.61
CA GLN A 272 18.38 -8.29 12.13
C GLN A 272 17.12 -7.44 11.96
N LEU A 273 16.02 -8.04 11.49
CA LEU A 273 14.75 -7.33 11.33
C LEU A 273 14.17 -6.91 12.68
N LYS A 274 14.31 -7.76 13.70
CA LYS A 274 13.88 -7.52 15.09
C LYS A 274 14.49 -6.25 15.69
N THR A 275 15.75 -5.93 15.37
CA THR A 275 16.41 -4.70 15.86
C THR A 275 15.94 -3.44 15.14
N LYS A 276 15.29 -3.58 13.97
CA LYS A 276 14.86 -2.47 13.11
C LYS A 276 13.35 -2.20 13.10
N VAL A 277 12.54 -2.95 13.86
CA VAL A 277 11.06 -2.84 13.86
C VAL A 277 10.58 -1.39 14.04
N GLY A 278 11.22 -0.59 14.89
CA GLY A 278 10.83 0.81 15.13
C GLY A 278 11.27 1.81 14.06
N SER A 279 12.11 1.40 13.10
CA SER A 279 12.66 2.27 12.05
C SER A 279 12.15 1.95 10.65
N ILE A 280 11.36 0.88 10.50
CA ILE A 280 10.81 0.43 9.21
C ILE A 280 9.32 0.76 9.16
N ARG A 281 8.84 1.26 8.02
CA ARG A 281 7.41 1.49 7.80
C ARG A 281 6.66 0.13 7.91
N PRO A 282 5.53 0.04 8.62
CA PRO A 282 4.81 -1.22 8.85
C PRO A 282 4.54 -2.03 7.57
N ALA A 283 4.06 -1.39 6.50
CA ALA A 283 3.82 -2.07 5.23
C ALA A 283 5.09 -2.71 4.64
N VAL A 284 6.22 -2.00 4.72
CA VAL A 284 7.52 -2.51 4.26
C VAL A 284 8.01 -3.65 5.18
N LEU A 285 7.76 -3.56 6.48
CA LEU A 285 8.10 -4.60 7.42
C LEU A 285 7.35 -5.90 7.13
N ALA A 286 6.03 -5.85 6.94
CA ALA A 286 5.22 -7.02 6.61
C ALA A 286 5.68 -7.68 5.30
N GLU A 287 5.94 -6.86 4.28
CA GLU A 287 6.46 -7.30 2.99
C GLU A 287 7.85 -7.93 3.12
N THR A 288 8.73 -7.38 3.97
CA THR A 288 10.06 -7.93 4.23
C THR A 288 9.97 -9.29 4.92
N ILE A 289 9.07 -9.45 5.90
CA ILE A 289 8.80 -10.74 6.55
C ILE A 289 8.32 -11.76 5.51
N ALA A 290 7.37 -11.36 4.65
CA ALA A 290 6.84 -12.22 3.60
C ALA A 290 7.92 -12.67 2.61
N GLN A 291 8.80 -11.76 2.18
CA GLN A 291 9.90 -12.08 1.26
C GLN A 291 10.90 -13.06 1.85
N ILE A 292 11.27 -12.90 3.13
CA ILE A 292 12.13 -13.87 3.81
C ILE A 292 11.42 -15.23 3.86
N ASP A 293 10.15 -15.26 4.24
CA ASP A 293 9.39 -16.51 4.30
C ASP A 293 9.24 -17.19 2.93
N GLU A 294 9.05 -16.42 1.85
CA GLU A 294 8.99 -16.94 0.48
C GLU A 294 10.34 -17.49 0.02
N GLN A 295 11.44 -16.75 0.28
CA GLN A 295 12.79 -17.14 -0.11
C GLN A 295 13.22 -18.49 0.49
N PHE A 296 12.72 -18.82 1.68
CA PHE A 296 13.04 -20.05 2.40
C PHE A 296 11.84 -21.00 2.55
N ASP A 297 10.89 -20.94 1.61
CA ASP A 297 9.71 -21.84 1.50
C ASP A 297 8.77 -21.90 2.74
N GLY A 298 8.91 -20.99 3.71
CA GLY A 298 8.03 -20.94 4.89
C GLY A 298 6.67 -20.31 4.63
N HIS A 299 6.45 -19.66 3.48
CA HIS A 299 5.16 -19.09 3.10
C HIS A 299 4.02 -20.13 3.05
N HIS A 300 4.35 -21.41 2.80
CA HIS A 300 3.39 -22.52 2.87
C HIS A 300 2.91 -22.84 4.30
N GLN A 301 3.57 -22.30 5.32
CA GLN A 301 3.30 -22.54 6.73
C GLN A 301 2.59 -21.35 7.40
N TRP A 302 2.24 -20.31 6.64
CA TRP A 302 1.45 -19.18 7.12
C TRP A 302 0.07 -19.64 7.60
N GLY A 303 -0.29 -19.21 8.80
CA GLY A 303 -1.55 -19.58 9.46
C GLY A 303 -1.57 -21.00 10.06
N VAL A 304 -0.52 -21.79 9.85
CA VAL A 304 -0.40 -23.16 10.39
C VAL A 304 0.65 -23.22 11.50
N HIS A 305 1.90 -22.92 11.17
CA HIS A 305 3.02 -22.95 12.12
C HIS A 305 3.57 -21.58 12.42
N ILE A 306 3.50 -20.66 11.46
CA ILE A 306 3.90 -19.27 11.64
C ILE A 306 2.72 -18.35 11.26
N PRO A 307 2.48 -17.25 11.99
CA PRO A 307 1.38 -16.35 11.64
C PRO A 307 1.63 -15.63 10.32
N ASP A 308 0.57 -15.28 9.60
CA ASP A 308 0.64 -14.47 8.37
C ASP A 308 1.47 -13.18 8.60
N PRO A 309 2.45 -12.85 7.72
CA PRO A 309 3.32 -11.68 7.87
C PRO A 309 2.58 -10.37 8.13
N TRP A 310 1.42 -10.19 7.51
CA TRP A 310 0.66 -8.99 7.70
C TRP A 310 -0.19 -9.02 8.96
N ASP A 311 -0.72 -10.19 9.37
CA ASP A 311 -1.43 -10.29 10.66
C ASP A 311 -0.48 -10.10 11.85
N VAL A 312 0.82 -10.36 11.68
CA VAL A 312 1.87 -10.02 12.66
C VAL A 312 2.01 -8.51 12.83
N VAL A 313 2.04 -7.78 11.72
CA VAL A 313 2.34 -6.33 11.73
C VAL A 313 1.10 -5.49 11.96
N PHE A 314 -0.06 -6.02 11.56
CA PHE A 314 -1.33 -5.32 11.59
C PHE A 314 -2.34 -6.18 12.36
N GLU A 315 -2.51 -5.84 13.64
CA GLU A 315 -3.48 -6.46 14.51
C GLU A 315 -4.89 -6.15 14.01
N LYS A 316 -5.73 -7.18 13.98
CA LYS A 316 -7.16 -7.01 13.73
C LYS A 316 -7.70 -6.15 14.86
N VAL A 317 -8.28 -5.01 14.51
CA VAL A 317 -9.05 -4.22 15.46
C VAL A 317 -10.22 -5.11 15.88
N SER A 318 -10.33 -5.43 17.17
CA SER A 318 -11.45 -6.23 17.66
C SER A 318 -12.75 -5.57 17.18
N GLN A 319 -13.75 -6.38 16.80
CA GLN A 319 -15.06 -5.85 16.40
C GLN A 319 -15.63 -4.90 17.46
N ASP A 320 -15.23 -5.09 18.72
CA ASP A 320 -15.59 -4.24 19.85
C ASP A 320 -15.06 -2.80 19.74
N ALA A 321 -13.94 -2.58 19.04
CA ALA A 321 -13.41 -1.23 18.78
C ALA A 321 -14.03 -0.58 17.54
N SER A 322 -14.68 -1.35 16.66
CA SER A 322 -15.44 -0.82 15.52
C SER A 322 -16.94 -0.64 15.83
N ASN A 323 -17.43 -1.18 16.94
CA ASN A 323 -18.73 -0.84 17.50
C ASN A 323 -18.53 0.19 18.63
N PRO A 324 -18.93 1.46 18.44
CA PRO A 324 -18.63 2.53 19.40
C PRO A 324 -19.14 2.27 20.81
N GLY A 325 -20.24 1.52 20.95
CA GLY A 325 -20.84 1.16 22.24
C GLY A 325 -20.02 0.17 23.07
N THR A 326 -19.05 -0.53 22.48
CA THR A 326 -18.16 -1.49 23.18
C THR A 326 -16.75 -0.95 23.36
N TYR A 327 -16.35 0.08 22.61
CA TYR A 327 -15.05 0.73 22.80
C TYR A 327 -15.00 1.37 24.18
N SER A 328 -13.92 1.10 24.91
CA SER A 328 -13.62 1.82 26.13
C SER A 328 -12.13 1.94 26.38
N TYR A 329 -11.72 3.10 26.89
CA TYR A 329 -10.33 3.42 27.18
C TYR A 329 -10.20 3.98 28.60
N ASP A 330 -9.31 3.39 29.40
CA ASP A 330 -9.05 3.78 30.78
C ASP A 330 -7.83 4.72 30.86
N LEU A 331 -8.09 5.97 31.26
CA LEU A 331 -7.11 7.03 31.55
C LEU A 331 -6.90 7.17 33.06
N GLY A 332 -6.52 6.07 33.72
CA GLY A 332 -6.34 6.02 35.16
C GLY A 332 -7.68 6.07 35.91
N ASN A 333 -8.07 7.25 36.41
CA ASN A 333 -9.33 7.43 37.16
C ASN A 333 -10.53 7.79 36.27
N LYS A 334 -10.33 7.89 34.96
CA LYS A 334 -11.40 8.20 34.01
C LYS A 334 -11.49 7.12 32.95
N ARG A 335 -12.70 6.64 32.73
CA ARG A 335 -13.04 5.77 31.61
C ARG A 335 -13.76 6.60 30.56
N ILE A 336 -13.39 6.43 29.30
CA ILE A 336 -14.09 7.02 28.15
C ILE A 336 -14.64 5.91 27.27
N SER A 337 -15.89 6.03 26.83
CA SER A 337 -16.51 5.10 25.87
C SER A 337 -16.42 5.63 24.44
N GLY A 338 -16.59 4.77 23.44
CA GLY A 338 -16.64 5.21 22.04
C GLY A 338 -17.84 6.09 21.77
N ASP A 339 -18.96 5.83 22.45
CA ASP A 339 -20.16 6.68 22.41
C ASP A 339 -19.87 8.11 22.91
N ASP A 340 -19.02 8.27 23.92
CA ASP A 340 -18.61 9.60 24.41
C ASP A 340 -17.79 10.36 23.35
N LEU A 341 -16.90 9.66 22.65
CA LEU A 341 -16.09 10.25 21.57
C LEU A 341 -16.94 10.64 20.36
N ILE A 342 -17.92 9.80 19.98
CA ILE A 342 -18.88 10.11 18.93
C ILE A 342 -19.80 11.27 19.33
N ARG A 343 -20.22 11.32 20.58
CA ARG A 343 -20.99 12.45 21.10
C ARG A 343 -20.17 13.73 21.03
N LEU A 344 -18.92 13.70 21.46
CA LEU A 344 -18.00 14.82 21.38
C LEU A 344 -17.78 15.28 19.92
N SER A 345 -17.67 14.35 18.96
CA SER A 345 -17.50 14.73 17.55
C SER A 345 -18.75 15.43 16.98
N LYS A 346 -19.95 15.03 17.41
CA LYS A 346 -21.22 15.63 16.98
C LYS A 346 -21.53 16.97 17.65
N MET A 347 -21.29 17.07 18.97
CA MET A 347 -21.72 18.22 19.77
C MET A 347 -20.58 19.20 20.09
N GLY A 348 -19.34 18.71 20.12
CA GLY A 348 -18.16 19.44 20.59
C GLY A 348 -17.33 20.11 19.49
N ARG A 349 -17.82 20.19 18.23
CA ARG A 349 -17.02 20.72 17.10
C ARG A 349 -16.39 22.07 17.40
N GLN A 350 -17.14 23.04 17.95
CA GLN A 350 -16.61 24.36 18.27
C GLN A 350 -15.49 24.30 19.33
N GLN A 351 -15.63 23.43 20.33
CA GLN A 351 -14.62 23.25 21.38
C GLN A 351 -13.36 22.60 20.81
N LEU A 352 -13.52 21.60 19.93
CA LEU A 352 -12.41 20.94 19.22
C LEU A 352 -11.63 21.95 18.35
N VAL A 353 -12.34 22.75 17.56
CA VAL A 353 -11.72 23.79 16.70
C VAL A 353 -10.99 24.83 17.55
N ALA A 354 -11.60 25.29 18.64
CA ALA A 354 -10.99 26.29 19.52
C ALA A 354 -9.73 25.77 20.23
N ARG A 355 -9.68 24.47 20.56
CA ARG A 355 -8.57 23.88 21.31
C ARG A 355 -7.43 23.34 20.45
N PHE A 356 -7.75 22.73 19.31
CA PHE A 356 -6.80 21.98 18.47
C PHE A 356 -6.73 22.48 17.02
N GLY A 357 -7.62 23.38 16.60
CA GLY A 357 -7.70 23.86 15.23
C GLY A 357 -8.71 23.10 14.37
N ALA A 358 -9.05 23.68 13.21
CA ALA A 358 -10.08 23.16 12.32
C ALA A 358 -9.71 21.81 11.69
N GLU A 359 -8.46 21.65 11.26
CA GLU A 359 -7.97 20.43 10.62
C GLU A 359 -8.04 19.22 11.57
N PHE A 360 -7.61 19.40 12.82
CA PHE A 360 -7.74 18.37 13.85
C PHE A 360 -9.20 17.97 14.07
N ALA A 361 -10.09 18.97 14.19
CA ALA A 361 -11.51 18.71 14.41
C ALA A 361 -12.13 17.93 13.25
N GLU A 362 -11.77 18.22 12.00
CA GLU A 362 -12.26 17.48 10.83
C GLU A 362 -11.79 16.03 10.80
N GLN A 363 -10.51 15.78 11.09
CA GLN A 363 -9.97 14.42 11.17
C GLN A 363 -10.61 13.63 12.33
N PHE A 364 -10.78 14.25 13.49
CA PHE A 364 -11.45 13.63 14.63
C PHE A 364 -12.92 13.34 14.35
N ILE A 365 -13.64 14.22 13.64
CA ILE A 365 -15.05 14.01 13.29
C ILE A 365 -15.24 12.84 12.33
N ALA A 366 -14.29 12.63 11.42
CA ALA A 366 -14.34 11.55 10.45
C ALA A 366 -14.21 10.15 11.11
N ASP A 367 -13.32 10.01 12.10
CA ASP A 367 -13.12 8.75 12.84
C ASP A 367 -12.75 9.02 14.31
N PRO A 368 -13.72 9.34 15.18
CA PRO A 368 -13.44 9.80 16.54
C PRO A 368 -12.76 8.74 17.41
N VAL A 369 -13.09 7.46 17.21
CA VAL A 369 -12.51 6.35 18.00
C VAL A 369 -11.12 6.00 17.49
N GLY A 370 -10.96 5.79 16.18
CA GLY A 370 -9.67 5.47 15.59
C GLY A 370 -8.68 6.61 15.76
N PHE A 371 -9.09 7.86 15.49
CA PHE A 371 -8.24 9.03 15.70
C PHE A 371 -7.82 9.17 17.17
N PHE A 372 -8.75 9.02 18.11
CA PHE A 372 -8.43 9.07 19.54
C PHE A 372 -7.36 8.05 19.92
N ASP A 373 -7.44 6.81 19.42
CA ASP A 373 -6.51 5.75 19.80
C ASP A 373 -5.05 6.02 19.37
N HIS A 374 -4.85 6.83 18.33
CA HIS A 374 -3.53 7.21 17.82
C HIS A 374 -2.94 8.44 18.53
N LEU A 375 -3.71 9.15 19.36
CA LEU A 375 -3.23 10.33 20.06
C LEU A 375 -2.26 9.98 21.20
N PRO A 376 -1.27 10.84 21.49
CA PRO A 376 -0.47 10.70 22.70
C PRO A 376 -1.34 10.88 23.96
N THR A 377 -0.88 10.31 25.08
CA THR A 377 -1.65 10.27 26.34
C THR A 377 -2.12 11.64 26.85
N PRO A 378 -1.34 12.74 26.76
CA PRO A 378 -1.80 14.07 27.15
C PRO A 378 -3.04 14.53 26.38
N GLU A 379 -3.05 14.36 25.06
CA GLU A 379 -4.13 14.76 24.17
C GLU A 379 -5.38 13.88 24.39
N LYS A 380 -5.19 12.56 24.56
CA LYS A 380 -6.27 11.65 24.97
C LYS A 380 -6.95 12.12 26.25
N ARG A 381 -6.17 12.58 27.24
CA ARG A 381 -6.71 13.09 28.50
C ARG A 381 -7.53 14.38 28.31
N VAL A 382 -7.09 15.28 27.43
CA VAL A 382 -7.84 16.51 27.11
C VAL A 382 -9.16 16.17 26.44
N LEU A 383 -9.16 15.33 25.41
CA LEU A 383 -10.39 14.90 24.74
C LEU A 383 -11.32 14.14 25.67
N ALA A 384 -10.78 13.32 26.57
CA ALA A 384 -11.59 12.62 27.55
C ALA A 384 -12.30 13.58 28.50
N ASN A 385 -11.64 14.65 28.93
CA ASN A 385 -12.27 15.71 29.72
C ASN A 385 -13.36 16.42 28.91
N MET A 386 -13.08 16.79 27.66
CA MET A 386 -14.05 17.46 26.80
C MET A 386 -15.30 16.61 26.54
N ALA A 387 -15.13 15.30 26.33
CA ALA A 387 -16.25 14.38 26.12
C ALA A 387 -17.15 14.29 27.36
N HIS A 388 -16.54 14.28 28.56
CA HIS A 388 -17.26 14.34 29.84
C HIS A 388 -17.93 15.70 30.07
N ASP A 389 -17.27 16.83 29.76
CA ASP A 389 -17.82 18.18 29.96
C ASP A 389 -18.99 18.48 28.99
N THR A 390 -18.98 17.87 27.80
CA THR A 390 -20.10 17.93 26.85
C THR A 390 -21.32 17.18 27.38
N TYR A 391 -21.13 16.27 28.34
CA TYR A 391 -22.18 15.61 29.09
C TYR A 391 -22.55 16.42 30.34
N SER A 392 -23.34 17.48 30.16
CA SER A 392 -24.15 17.99 31.25
C SER A 392 -25.54 17.35 31.09
N PRO A 393 -25.86 16.25 31.80
CA PRO A 393 -27.23 15.75 31.78
C PRO A 393 -28.13 16.91 32.20
N PRO A 394 -29.30 17.11 31.55
CA PRO A 394 -30.23 18.15 31.98
C PRO A 394 -30.43 17.94 33.48
N ALA A 395 -30.11 18.97 34.28
CA ALA A 395 -30.25 18.89 35.71
C ALA A 395 -31.67 18.38 35.95
N MET A 396 -31.80 17.14 36.45
CA MET A 396 -33.09 16.60 36.82
C MET A 396 -33.57 17.53 37.92
N SER A 397 -34.40 18.50 37.55
CA SER A 397 -35.05 19.40 38.47
C SER A 397 -35.80 18.49 39.41
N VAL A 398 -35.24 18.29 40.60
CA VAL A 398 -35.87 17.53 41.67
C VAL A 398 -37.14 18.32 41.96
N ILE A 399 -38.26 17.84 41.41
CA ILE A 399 -39.58 18.35 41.75
C ILE A 399 -39.76 17.92 43.21
N SER A 400 -39.39 18.80 44.13
CA SER A 400 -39.69 18.66 45.55
C SER A 400 -41.20 18.73 45.69
N SER A 401 -41.82 17.57 45.87
CA SER A 401 -43.22 17.40 46.25
C SER A 401 -43.48 17.80 47.69
#